data_AF-A0A844ZBT2-F1
#
_entry.id   AF-A0A844ZBT2-F1
#
_cell.length_a   1.000
_cell.length_b   1.000
_cell.length_c   1.000
_cell.angle_alpha   90.00
_cell.angle_beta   90.00
_cell.angle_gamma   90.00
#
_symmetry.space_group_name_H-M   'P 1'
#
loop_
_entity.id
_entity.type
_entity.pdbx_description
1 polymer ?
#
loop_
_entity_poly.entity_id
_entity_poly.type
_entity_poly.pdbx_seq_one_letter_code
_entity_poly.pdbx_strand_id
1 'polypeptide(L)' 'MRNLRTRVQALEGTMPVGVQRWHRIIVGEGQTEAEARAAYEAKHGAIGEDSCVVFRVVV' A
#
# COMPACT_ATOMS: atom_id res chain seq x y z
N MET A 1 -11.55 29.74 -7.66
CA MET A 1 -11.99 28.81 -6.60
C MET A 1 -11.59 27.40 -7.01
N ARG A 2 -10.61 26.77 -6.34
CA ARG A 2 -10.15 25.40 -6.66
C ARG A 2 -11.32 24.43 -6.41
N ASN A 3 -11.83 23.84 -7.49
CA ASN A 3 -13.07 23.07 -7.52
C ASN A 3 -13.06 21.89 -6.54
N LEU A 4 -14.08 21.83 -5.68
CA LEU A 4 -14.31 20.76 -4.71
C LEU A 4 -14.27 19.36 -5.35
N ARG A 5 -14.73 19.24 -6.61
CA ARG A 5 -14.69 18.00 -7.40
C ARG A 5 -13.28 17.40 -7.53
N THR A 6 -12.25 18.23 -7.68
CA THR A 6 -10.86 17.74 -7.79
C THR A 6 -10.38 17.14 -6.47
N ARG A 7 -10.83 17.68 -5.33
CA ARG A 7 -10.51 17.13 -4.00
C ARG A 7 -11.25 15.82 -3.75
N VAL A 8 -12.50 15.72 -4.19
CA VAL A 8 -13.30 14.50 -4.08
C VAL A 8 -12.72 13.39 -4.96
N GLN A 9 -12.33 13.68 -6.21
CA GLN A 9 -11.67 12.68 -7.07
C GLN A 9 -10.29 12.21 -6.54
N ALA A 10 -9.54 13.09 -5.88
CA ALA A 10 -8.29 12.72 -5.21
C ALA A 10 -8.53 11.82 -3.98
N LEU A 11 -9.69 11.96 -3.31
CA LEU A 11 -10.10 11.12 -2.18
C LEU A 11 -10.80 9.81 -2.63
N GLU A 12 -11.48 9.83 -3.78
CA GLU A 12 -12.22 8.70 -4.37
C GLU A 12 -11.36 7.81 -5.30
N GLY A 13 -10.05 8.06 -5.38
CA GLY A 13 -9.09 7.10 -5.94
C GLY A 13 -8.90 7.14 -7.46
N THR A 14 -9.20 8.25 -8.13
CA THR A 14 -8.78 8.47 -9.54
C THR A 14 -7.73 9.57 -9.60
N MET A 15 -6.53 9.30 -9.06
CA MET A 15 -5.38 10.17 -9.30
C MET A 15 -4.86 9.99 -10.75
N PRO A 16 -4.48 11.09 -11.44
CA PRO A 16 -4.08 11.06 -12.84
C PRO A 16 -2.61 10.62 -12.96
N VAL A 17 -2.37 9.57 -13.76
CA VAL A 17 -1.05 9.04 -14.18
C VAL A 17 -0.18 8.48 -13.04
N GLY A 18 -0.07 7.14 -12.94
CA GLY A 18 0.89 6.47 -12.05
C GLY A 18 0.42 6.23 -10.62
N VAL A 19 -0.76 5.62 -10.43
CA VAL A 19 -1.29 5.24 -9.11
C VAL A 19 -0.42 4.11 -8.53
N GLN A 20 0.64 4.45 -7.80
CA GLN A 20 1.40 3.46 -7.04
C GLN A 20 0.47 2.88 -5.96
N ARG A 21 0.24 1.56 -6.02
CA ARG A 21 -0.59 0.87 -5.03
C ARG A 21 0.20 0.78 -3.72
N TRP A 22 -0.38 1.28 -2.63
CA TRP A 22 0.25 1.20 -1.32
C TRP A 22 -0.18 -0.06 -0.59
N HIS A 23 0.79 -0.87 -0.15
CA HIS A 23 0.58 -2.06 0.66
C HIS A 23 1.07 -1.82 2.07
N ARG A 24 0.19 -2.03 3.05
CA ARG A 24 0.55 -1.99 4.47
C ARG A 24 0.75 -3.42 4.96
N ILE A 25 1.97 -3.72 5.38
CA ILE A 25 2.35 -5.05 5.87
C ILE A 25 2.66 -4.93 7.36
N ILE A 26 2.02 -5.76 8.18
CA ILE A 26 2.26 -5.81 9.62
C ILE A 26 3.32 -6.88 9.86
N VAL A 27 4.42 -6.49 10.50
CA VAL A 27 5.50 -7.39 10.90
C VAL A 27 5.26 -7.76 12.36
N GLY A 28 5.00 -9.04 12.62
CA GLY A 28 4.82 -9.55 13.97
C GLY A 28 6.12 -9.65 14.77
N GLU A 29 6.00 -9.86 16.07
CA GLU A 29 7.16 -10.07 16.96
C GLU A 29 7.94 -11.32 16.52
N GLY A 30 9.27 -11.19 16.41
CA GLY A 30 10.15 -12.26 15.93
C GLY A 30 10.07 -12.55 14.43
N GLN A 31 9.23 -11.83 13.68
CA GLN A 31 9.10 -11.97 12.23
C GLN A 31 10.01 -10.96 11.51
N THR A 32 10.64 -11.39 10.42
CA THR A 32 11.37 -10.49 9.52
C THR A 32 10.43 -9.80 8.53
N GLU A 33 10.85 -8.65 7.99
CA GLU A 33 10.09 -7.96 6.94
C GLU A 33 9.86 -8.84 5.70
N ALA A 34 10.83 -9.69 5.35
CA ALA A 34 10.76 -10.61 4.22
C ALA A 34 9.67 -11.68 4.44
N GLU A 35 9.62 -12.28 5.63
CA GLU A 35 8.58 -13.25 5.99
C GLU A 35 7.19 -12.61 6.02
N ALA A 36 7.08 -11.39 6.56
CA ALA A 36 5.83 -10.64 6.59
C ALA A 36 5.36 -10.29 5.16
N ARG A 37 6.29 -9.95 4.26
CA ARG A 37 5.99 -9.70 2.85
C ARG A 37 5.53 -10.95 2.13
N ALA A 38 6.24 -12.06 2.30
CA ALA A 38 5.86 -13.34 1.69
C ALA A 38 4.46 -13.79 2.15
N ALA A 39 4.15 -13.66 3.45
CA ALA A 39 2.82 -13.96 3.98
C ALA A 39 1.73 -13.04 3.40
N TYR A 40 2.04 -11.76 3.22
CA TYR A 40 1.13 -10.81 2.59
C TYR A 40 0.86 -11.16 1.11
N GLU A 41 1.92 -11.43 0.33
CA GLU A 41 1.83 -11.79 -1.08
C GLU A 41 1.10 -13.12 -1.29
N ALA A 42 1.29 -14.11 -0.40
CA ALA A 42 0.55 -15.38 -0.44
C ALA A 42 -0.97 -15.18 -0.24
N LYS A 43 -1.38 -14.18 0.53
CA LYS A 43 -2.80 -13.90 0.82
C LYS A 43 -3.45 -12.95 -0.17
N HIS A 44 -2.70 -11.98 -0.69
CA HIS A 44 -3.22 -10.86 -1.47
C HIS A 44 -2.76 -10.85 -2.93
N GLY A 45 -1.87 -11.75 -3.31
CA GLY A 45 -1.20 -11.77 -4.61
C GLY A 45 0.13 -11.00 -4.58
N ALA A 46 0.95 -11.22 -5.60
CA ALA A 46 2.26 -10.60 -5.72
C ALA A 46 2.17 -9.06 -5.74
N ILE A 47 3.07 -8.39 -5.01
CA ILE A 47 3.20 -6.93 -5.04
C ILE A 47 3.96 -6.58 -6.32
N GLY A 48 3.33 -5.82 -7.21
CA GLY A 48 3.94 -5.38 -8.47
C GLY A 48 5.05 -4.35 -8.24
N GLU A 49 5.98 -4.26 -9.18
CA GLU A 49 7.17 -3.39 -9.11
C GLU A 49 6.82 -1.89 -8.98
N ASP A 50 5.66 -1.48 -9.47
CA ASP A 50 5.16 -0.10 -9.36
C ASP A 50 4.47 0.20 -8.02
N SER A 51 4.54 -0.70 -7.05
CA SER A 51 3.83 -0.58 -5.77
C SER A 51 4.74 -0.08 -4.66
N CYS A 52 4.17 0.68 -3.72
CA CYS A 52 4.86 1.11 -2.52
C CYS A 52 4.49 0.21 -1.33
N VAL A 53 5.45 -0.08 -0.46
CA VAL A 53 5.24 -0.92 0.72
C VAL A 53 5.60 -0.15 1.98
N VAL A 54 4.72 -0.22 3.00
CA VAL A 54 4.97 0.31 4.34
C VAL A 54 4.90 -0.84 5.34
N PHE A 55 6.01 -1.09 6.02
CA PHE A 55 6.07 -2.04 7.12
C PHE A 55 5.69 -1.35 8.43
N ARG A 56 4.81 -1.99 9.20
CA ARG A 56 4.52 -1.62 10.58
C ARG A 56 4.97 -2.75 11.48
N VAL A 57 6.02 -2.51 12.26
CA VAL A 57 6.49 -3.43 13.30
C VAL A 57 5.60 -3.28 14.53
N VAL A 58 5.09 -4.40 15.03
CA VAL A 58 4.41 -4.47 16.32
C VAL A 58 5.32 -5.25 17.25
N VAL A 59 5.90 -4.53 18.21
CA VAL A 59 6.70 -5.03 19.34
C VAL A 59 5.83 -5.17 20.57
#